data_AF-A0A6I5CDF1-F1
#
_entry.id   AF-A0A6I5CDF1-F1
#
_cell.length_a   1.000
_cell.length_b   1.000
_cell.length_c   1.000
_cell.angle_alpha   90.00
_cell.angle_beta   90.00
_cell.angle_gamma   90.00
#
_symmetry.space_group_name_H-M   'P 1'
#
loop_
_entity.id
_entity.type
_entity.pdbx_description
1 polymer ?
#
loop_
_entity_poly.entity_id
_entity_poly.type
_entity_poly.pdbx_seq_one_letter_code
_entity_poly.pdbx_strand_id
1 'polypeptide(L)'
;MSTASHQPAAEPIAAPSAPGRTTEREQIRALADTLVRAYGLHPAEITRIPEGTATDNYAIVDQTGQRHFAKVYRTREHLDRERASVELSEFAADGGVATARATRTREHDLLETHGRLPMSLWSYVPHTATAEGGLAGARWAAAGTAMGRLHSR
;
A
#
# COMPACT_ATOMS: atom_id res chain seq x y z
N MET A 1 18.86 -39.54 -14.04
CA MET A 1 18.31 -38.26 -14.54
C MET A 1 16.80 -38.31 -14.35
N SER A 2 16.26 -37.52 -13.42
CA SER A 2 14.83 -37.51 -13.06
C SER A 2 14.26 -36.14 -13.46
N THR A 3 13.27 -36.15 -14.35
CA THR A 3 12.59 -34.94 -14.82
C THR A 3 11.51 -34.56 -13.81
N ALA A 4 11.70 -33.42 -13.14
CA ALA A 4 10.70 -32.84 -12.25
C ALA A 4 9.45 -32.45 -13.05
N SER A 5 8.31 -32.98 -12.63
CA SER A 5 6.98 -32.60 -13.14
C SER A 5 6.72 -31.13 -12.85
N HIS A 6 6.46 -30.36 -13.91
CA HIS A 6 6.08 -28.96 -13.80
C HIS A 6 4.60 -28.89 -13.41
N GLN A 7 4.33 -28.61 -12.14
CA GLN A 7 2.98 -28.29 -11.66
C GLN A 7 2.65 -26.86 -12.10
N PRO A 8 1.55 -26.62 -12.82
CA PRO A 8 1.18 -25.27 -13.23
C PRO A 8 0.88 -24.40 -12.01
N ALA A 9 1.35 -23.15 -12.05
CA ALA A 9 1.05 -22.16 -11.02
C ALA A 9 -0.47 -22.00 -10.89
N ALA A 10 -0.96 -21.95 -9.65
CA ALA A 10 -2.37 -21.73 -9.35
C ALA A 10 -2.87 -20.46 -10.05
N GLU A 11 -4.06 -20.53 -10.65
CA GLU A 11 -4.70 -19.38 -11.28
C GLU A 11 -4.79 -18.20 -10.30
N PRO A 12 -4.55 -16.95 -10.77
CA PRO A 12 -4.70 -15.78 -9.92
C PRO A 12 -6.14 -15.71 -9.41
N ILE A 13 -6.32 -15.71 -8.09
CA ILE A 13 -7.61 -15.41 -7.48
C ILE A 13 -8.04 -14.04 -7.98
N ALA A 14 -9.16 -13.99 -8.71
CA ALA A 14 -9.72 -12.74 -9.21
C ALA A 14 -9.88 -11.76 -8.04
N ALA A 15 -9.43 -10.53 -8.24
CA ALA A 15 -9.64 -9.46 -7.26
C ALA A 15 -11.15 -9.38 -6.94
N PRO A 16 -11.54 -9.27 -5.66
CA PRO A 16 -12.95 -9.14 -5.31
C PRO A 16 -13.58 -7.96 -6.06
N SER A 17 -14.80 -8.17 -6.56
CA SER A 17 -15.57 -7.12 -7.23
C SER A 17 -15.63 -5.86 -6.38
N ALA A 18 -15.58 -4.69 -7.03
CA ALA A 18 -15.70 -3.42 -6.34
C ALA A 18 -16.99 -3.38 -5.49
N PRO A 19 -16.93 -2.99 -4.20
CA PRO A 19 -18.12 -2.73 -3.41
C PRO A 19 -19.08 -1.79 -4.13
N GLY A 20 -20.38 -2.00 -3.92
CA GLY A 20 -21.41 -1.09 -4.41
C GLY A 20 -21.22 0.34 -3.88
N ARG A 21 -21.83 1.32 -4.55
CA ARG A 21 -21.68 2.75 -4.20
C ARG A 21 -21.99 3.09 -2.73
N THR A 22 -22.94 2.39 -2.11
CA THR A 22 -23.29 2.60 -0.70
C THR A 22 -22.19 2.13 0.24
N THR A 23 -21.66 0.92 0.01
CA THR A 23 -20.56 0.35 0.79
C THR A 23 -19.26 1.14 0.62
N GLU A 24 -19.01 1.68 -0.58
CA GLU A 24 -17.87 2.57 -0.81
C GLU A 24 -17.97 3.89 0.00
N ARG A 25 -19.15 4.54 0.02
CA ARG A 25 -19.36 5.77 0.81
C ARG A 25 -19.20 5.53 2.31
N GLU A 26 -19.68 4.40 2.81
CA GLU A 26 -19.52 4.01 4.21
C GLU A 26 -18.05 3.78 4.56
N GLN A 27 -17.32 3.09 3.67
CA GLN A 27 -15.88 2.87 3.84
C GLN A 27 -15.09 4.17 3.80
N ILE A 28 -15.40 5.11 2.88
CA ILE A 28 -14.78 6.43 2.83
C ILE A 28 -15.04 7.22 4.12
N ARG A 29 -16.26 7.16 4.67
CA ARG A 29 -16.57 7.82 5.96
C ARG A 29 -15.75 7.22 7.10
N ALA A 30 -15.70 5.89 7.18
CA ALA A 30 -14.91 5.21 8.21
C ALA A 30 -13.40 5.47 8.04
N LEU A 31 -12.91 5.63 6.81
CA LEU A 31 -11.53 6.01 6.51
C LEU A 31 -11.25 7.43 7.01
N ALA A 32 -12.12 8.39 6.70
CA ALA A 32 -12.00 9.76 7.19
C ALA A 32 -11.94 9.82 8.73
N ASP A 33 -12.83 9.09 9.42
CA ASP A 33 -12.82 9.00 10.88
C ASP A 33 -11.51 8.40 11.41
N THR A 34 -10.98 7.38 10.72
CA THR A 34 -9.73 6.71 11.11
C THR A 34 -8.52 7.63 10.93
N LEU A 35 -8.45 8.38 9.82
CA LEU A 35 -7.41 9.39 9.57
C LEU A 35 -7.38 10.44 10.68
N VAL A 36 -8.54 10.93 11.09
CA VAL A 36 -8.66 11.94 12.16
C VAL A 36 -8.20 11.37 13.50
N ARG A 37 -8.66 10.18 13.86
CA ARG A 37 -8.45 9.60 15.20
C ARG A 37 -7.04 9.02 15.37
N ALA A 38 -6.62 8.16 14.45
CA ALA A 38 -5.38 7.41 14.56
C ALA A 38 -4.17 8.20 14.03
N TYR A 39 -4.34 9.06 13.02
CA TYR A 39 -3.23 9.79 12.39
C TYR A 39 -3.26 11.30 12.66
N GLY A 40 -4.36 11.83 13.21
CA GLY A 40 -4.51 13.28 13.37
C GLY A 40 -4.63 14.05 12.06
N LEU A 41 -4.91 13.35 10.96
CA LEU A 41 -4.98 13.91 9.62
C LEU A 41 -6.44 14.24 9.29
N HIS A 42 -6.68 15.44 8.78
CA HIS A 42 -8.01 15.87 8.37
C HIS A 42 -8.10 15.85 6.83
N PRO A 43 -8.81 14.89 6.24
CA PRO A 43 -8.91 14.78 4.79
C PRO A 43 -9.81 15.89 4.22
N ALA A 44 -9.38 16.52 3.14
CA ALA A 44 -10.20 17.38 2.28
C ALA A 44 -10.80 16.59 1.10
N GLU A 45 -10.05 15.64 0.56
CA GLU A 45 -10.48 14.75 -0.53
C GLU A 45 -10.02 13.32 -0.26
N ILE A 46 -10.88 12.34 -0.60
CA ILE A 46 -10.58 10.91 -0.56
C ILE A 46 -11.07 10.29 -1.86
N THR A 47 -10.15 9.71 -2.63
CA THR A 47 -10.44 9.11 -3.93
C THR A 47 -9.92 7.68 -3.95
N ARG A 48 -10.80 6.74 -4.32
CA ARG A 48 -10.43 5.33 -4.43
C ARG A 48 -9.53 5.11 -5.64
N ILE A 49 -8.53 4.27 -5.45
CA ILE A 49 -7.63 3.77 -6.49
C ILE A 49 -8.08 2.33 -6.80
N PRO A 50 -8.60 2.04 -8.01
CA PRO A 50 -9.11 0.72 -8.37
C PRO A 50 -8.00 -0.34 -8.44
N GLU A 51 -6.74 0.07 -8.54
CA GLU A 51 -5.58 -0.79 -8.54
C GLU A 51 -5.28 -1.31 -7.13
N GLY A 52 -5.56 -2.59 -6.88
CA GLY A 52 -5.26 -3.25 -5.61
C GLY A 52 -5.69 -4.70 -5.59
N THR A 53 -4.76 -5.61 -5.29
CA THR A 53 -5.04 -7.06 -5.24
C THR A 53 -5.55 -7.47 -3.87
N ALA A 54 -4.82 -7.13 -2.81
CA ALA A 54 -5.11 -7.54 -1.42
C ALA A 54 -5.77 -6.46 -0.56
N THR A 55 -5.62 -5.18 -0.91
CA THR A 55 -6.08 -4.03 -0.13
C THR A 55 -7.01 -3.15 -0.93
N ASP A 56 -7.86 -2.39 -0.23
CA ASP A 56 -8.57 -1.26 -0.85
C ASP A 56 -7.71 0.00 -0.69
N ASN A 57 -7.35 0.59 -1.83
CA ASN A 57 -6.37 1.66 -1.88
C ASN A 57 -7.05 3.01 -2.11
N TYR A 58 -6.53 4.05 -1.46
CA TYR A 58 -7.08 5.39 -1.53
C TYR A 58 -5.99 6.45 -1.66
N ALA A 59 -6.18 7.40 -2.57
CA ALA A 59 -5.49 8.68 -2.55
C ALA A 59 -6.23 9.63 -1.59
N ILE A 60 -5.47 10.37 -0.79
CA ILE A 60 -6.01 11.35 0.15
C ILE A 60 -5.32 12.68 -0.10
N VAL A 61 -6.09 13.76 -0.12
CA VAL A 61 -5.57 15.13 -0.01
C VAL A 61 -6.04 15.65 1.34
N ASP A 62 -5.12 16.09 2.20
CA ASP A 62 -5.49 16.69 3.47
C ASP A 62 -5.85 18.17 3.36
N GLN A 63 -6.34 18.77 4.44
CA GLN A 63 -6.72 20.18 4.49
C GLN A 63 -5.57 21.16 4.23
N THR A 64 -4.31 20.71 4.32
CA THR A 64 -3.13 21.51 3.98
C THR A 64 -2.72 21.35 2.51
N GLY A 65 -3.42 20.49 1.76
CA GLY A 65 -3.12 20.17 0.36
C GLY A 65 -2.07 19.07 0.18
N GLN A 66 -1.58 18.46 1.26
CA GLN A 66 -0.61 17.37 1.18
C GLN A 66 -1.30 16.07 0.75
N ARG A 67 -0.59 15.28 -0.08
CA ARG A 67 -1.09 14.02 -0.60
C ARG A 67 -0.58 12.85 0.22
N HIS A 68 -1.47 11.89 0.44
CA HIS A 68 -1.20 10.65 1.14
C HIS A 68 -1.80 9.48 0.39
N PHE A 69 -1.31 8.28 0.70
CA PHE A 69 -1.84 7.04 0.18
C PHE A 69 -2.22 6.13 1.34
N ALA A 70 -3.45 5.62 1.35
CA ALA A 70 -3.94 4.70 2.36
C ALA A 70 -4.17 3.31 1.77
N LYS A 71 -3.73 2.30 2.52
CA LYS A 71 -4.09 0.90 2.28
C LYS A 71 -5.04 0.46 3.39
N VAL A 72 -6.27 0.12 3.03
CA VAL A 72 -7.26 -0.46 3.95
C VAL A 72 -7.22 -1.99 3.80
N TYR A 73 -7.01 -2.67 4.93
CA TYR A 73 -6.96 -4.13 4.97
C TYR A 73 -8.37 -4.69 5.10
N ARG A 74 -8.75 -5.58 4.18
CA ARG A 74 -10.11 -6.13 4.11
C ARG A 74 -10.44 -7.07 5.28
N THR A 75 -9.41 -7.68 5.88
CA THR A 75 -9.53 -8.58 7.03
C THR A 75 -8.46 -8.26 8.08
N ARG A 76 -8.67 -8.73 9.32
CA ARG A 76 -7.69 -8.60 10.41
C ARG A 76 -6.77 -9.81 10.56
N GLU A 77 -7.06 -10.91 9.88
CA GLU A 77 -6.40 -12.22 10.06
C GLU A 77 -4.90 -12.21 9.75
N HIS A 78 -4.43 -11.25 8.95
CA HIS A 78 -3.05 -11.20 8.47
C HIS A 78 -2.32 -9.90 8.81
N LEU A 79 -2.81 -9.13 9.78
CA LEU A 79 -2.22 -7.81 10.10
C LEU A 79 -0.76 -7.90 10.58
N ASP A 80 -0.36 -9.00 11.20
CA ASP A 80 1.05 -9.20 11.58
C ASP A 80 1.96 -9.34 10.34
N ARG A 81 1.48 -10.04 9.31
CA ARG A 81 2.19 -10.16 8.03
C ARG A 81 2.25 -8.82 7.30
N GLU A 82 1.15 -8.06 7.34
CA GLU A 82 1.11 -6.72 6.75
C GLU A 82 2.05 -5.77 7.50
N ARG A 83 2.08 -5.82 8.84
CA ARG A 83 3.03 -5.07 9.67
C ARG A 83 4.48 -5.39 9.29
N ALA A 84 4.85 -6.66 9.22
CA ALA A 84 6.18 -7.08 8.78
C ALA A 84 6.52 -6.58 7.36
N SER A 85 5.54 -6.53 6.46
CA SER A 85 5.72 -6.00 5.11
C SER A 85 5.97 -4.48 5.10
N VAL A 86 5.30 -3.74 5.99
CA VAL A 86 5.56 -2.29 6.18
C VAL A 86 6.94 -2.05 6.78
N GLU A 87 7.32 -2.83 7.81
CA GLU A 87 8.65 -2.77 8.42
C GLU A 87 9.76 -3.06 7.40
N LEU A 88 9.56 -4.04 6.53
CA LEU A 88 10.50 -4.33 5.44
C LEU A 88 10.62 -3.17 4.45
N SER A 89 9.53 -2.46 4.15
CA SER A 89 9.56 -1.26 3.30
C SER A 89 10.35 -0.12 3.94
N GLU A 90 10.20 0.07 5.25
CA GLU A 90 10.97 1.07 6.02
C GLU A 90 12.46 0.69 6.10
N PHE A 91 12.77 -0.59 6.34
CA PHE A 91 14.14 -1.10 6.31
C PHE A 91 14.80 -0.88 4.93
N ALA A 92 14.08 -1.14 3.85
CA ALA A 92 14.55 -0.87 2.49
C ALA A 92 14.75 0.63 2.22
N ALA A 93 13.91 1.49 2.81
CA ALA A 93 14.05 2.93 2.71
C ALA A 93 15.33 3.43 3.39
N ASP A 94 15.58 2.97 4.63
CA ASP A 94 16.83 3.18 5.36
C ASP A 94 18.03 2.51 4.63
N GLY A 95 17.67 1.51 3.81
CA GLY A 95 18.41 0.84 2.75
C GLY A 95 18.98 1.76 1.64
N GLY A 96 18.46 2.98 1.51
CA GLY A 96 18.72 3.85 0.37
C GLY A 96 17.98 3.40 -0.90
N VAL A 97 16.94 2.57 -0.75
CA VAL A 97 15.98 2.26 -1.82
C VAL A 97 14.84 3.28 -1.71
N ALA A 98 14.44 3.88 -2.83
CA ALA A 98 13.39 4.88 -2.85
C ALA A 98 11.99 4.23 -2.74
N THR A 99 11.63 3.76 -1.54
CA THR A 99 10.28 3.30 -1.21
C THR A 99 9.45 4.44 -0.62
N ALA A 100 8.11 4.32 -0.71
CA ALA A 100 7.23 5.20 0.03
C ALA A 100 7.41 4.98 1.53
N ARG A 101 7.42 6.06 2.33
CA ARG A 101 7.53 5.97 3.78
C ARG A 101 6.15 5.82 4.41
N ALA A 102 6.06 4.95 5.42
CA ALA A 102 4.87 4.83 6.23
C ALA A 102 4.75 6.00 7.19
N THR A 103 3.56 6.60 7.26
CA THR A 103 3.18 7.54 8.30
C THR A 103 2.74 6.75 9.53
N ARG A 104 3.33 7.04 10.69
CA ARG A 104 2.95 6.38 11.95
C ARG A 104 1.66 6.96 12.50
N THR A 105 0.91 6.14 13.25
CA THR A 105 -0.20 6.60 14.08
C THR A 105 0.30 7.53 15.19
N ARG A 106 -0.63 8.18 15.90
CA ARG A 106 -0.35 9.01 17.09
C ARG A 106 0.26 8.20 18.22
N GLU A 107 -0.06 6.91 18.28
CA GLU A 107 0.51 5.92 19.20
C GLU A 107 1.86 5.37 18.72
N HIS A 108 2.38 5.89 17.60
CA HIS A 108 3.63 5.50 16.96
C HIS A 108 3.67 4.11 16.31
N ASP A 109 2.51 3.50 16.06
CA ASP A 109 2.39 2.26 15.29
C ASP A 109 2.47 2.50 13.78
N LEU A 110 2.91 1.50 13.02
CA LEU A 110 2.94 1.54 11.54
C LEU A 110 1.57 1.26 10.90
N LEU A 111 0.70 0.57 11.65
CA LEU A 111 -0.64 0.21 11.23
C LEU A 111 -1.61 0.62 12.33
N GLU A 112 -2.74 1.19 11.94
CA GLU A 112 -3.90 1.28 12.81
C GLU A 112 -4.61 -0.08 12.81
N THR A 113 -4.78 -0.69 13.98
CA THR A 113 -5.38 -2.04 14.12
C THR A 113 -6.56 -2.13 15.09
N HIS A 114 -6.77 -1.10 15.91
CA HIS A 114 -7.74 -1.10 17.01
C HIS A 114 -9.09 -0.49 16.62
N GLY A 115 -9.08 0.41 15.64
CA GLY A 115 -10.25 1.11 15.11
C GLY A 115 -11.11 0.24 14.20
N ARG A 116 -12.09 0.89 13.56
CA ARG A 116 -13.06 0.22 12.68
C ARG A 116 -12.42 -0.32 11.41
N LEU A 117 -11.48 0.44 10.83
CA LEU A 117 -10.75 0.07 9.63
C LEU A 117 -9.28 -0.16 9.95
N PRO A 118 -8.77 -1.40 9.83
CA PRO A 118 -7.35 -1.60 9.89
C PRO A 118 -6.69 -1.00 8.65
N MET A 119 -5.67 -0.16 8.83
CA MET A 119 -5.03 0.53 7.70
C MET A 119 -3.58 0.96 7.99
N SER A 120 -2.81 1.09 6.91
CA SER A 120 -1.54 1.84 6.92
C SER A 120 -1.66 3.09 6.06
N LEU A 121 -0.98 4.15 6.48
CA LEU A 121 -0.90 5.42 5.78
C LEU A 121 0.53 5.63 5.26
N TRP A 122 0.66 6.19 4.07
CA TRP A 122 1.94 6.32 3.36
C TRP A 122 2.09 7.70 2.76
N SER A 123 3.35 8.17 2.67
CA SER A 123 3.71 9.32 1.87
C SER A 123 3.31 9.08 0.41
N TYR A 124 2.63 10.04 -0.20
CA TYR A 124 2.39 9.98 -1.64
C TYR A 124 3.68 10.26 -2.40
N VAL A 125 4.03 9.41 -3.36
CA VAL A 125 5.21 9.61 -4.22
C VAL A 125 4.75 10.26 -5.53
N PRO A 126 4.99 11.56 -5.74
CA PRO A 126 4.50 12.25 -6.92
C PRO A 126 5.33 11.89 -8.16
N HIS A 127 4.74 12.06 -9.34
CA HIS A 127 5.43 11.96 -10.64
C HIS A 127 6.09 10.61 -10.95
N THR A 128 5.62 9.52 -10.35
CA THR A 128 6.12 8.18 -10.62
C THR A 128 5.38 7.53 -11.78
N ALA A 129 6.11 7.15 -12.82
CA ALA A 129 5.60 6.24 -13.83
C ALA A 129 5.67 4.80 -13.31
N THR A 130 4.52 4.16 -13.24
CA THR A 130 4.43 2.73 -12.97
C THR A 130 4.93 1.92 -14.19
N ALA A 131 5.09 0.61 -14.03
CA ALA A 131 5.67 -0.26 -15.07
C ALA A 131 4.69 -0.56 -16.23
N GLU A 132 3.54 0.14 -16.32
CA GLU A 132 2.65 -0.02 -17.48
C GLU A 132 3.37 0.33 -18.78
N GLY A 133 3.07 -0.44 -19.83
CA GLY A 133 3.79 -0.35 -21.10
C GLY A 133 5.19 -0.98 -21.08
N GLY A 134 5.61 -1.56 -19.96
CA GLY A 134 6.90 -2.22 -19.79
C GLY A 134 8.02 -1.29 -19.34
N LEU A 135 9.14 -1.90 -19.00
CA LEU A 135 10.36 -1.21 -18.59
C LEU A 135 11.40 -1.37 -19.72
N ALA A 136 12.02 -0.26 -20.12
CA ALA A 136 13.04 -0.25 -21.18
C ALA A 136 14.13 0.78 -20.89
N GLY A 137 15.30 0.58 -21.50
CA GLY A 137 16.45 1.49 -21.39
C GLY A 137 16.82 1.76 -19.93
N ALA A 138 17.01 3.05 -19.60
CA ALA A 138 17.40 3.49 -18.26
C ALA A 138 16.43 3.04 -17.15
N ARG A 139 15.13 2.87 -17.45
CA ARG A 139 14.13 2.39 -16.47
C ARG A 139 14.39 0.94 -16.07
N TRP A 140 14.81 0.09 -17.02
CA TRP A 140 15.16 -1.31 -16.74
C TRP A 140 16.41 -1.40 -15.83
N ALA A 141 17.45 -0.63 -16.16
CA ALA A 141 18.67 -0.56 -15.36
C ALA A 141 18.42 -0.01 -13.94
N ALA A 142 17.58 1.01 -13.82
CA ALA A 142 17.20 1.57 -12.51
C ALA A 142 16.45 0.55 -11.65
N ALA A 143 15.51 -0.20 -12.23
CA ALA A 143 14.82 -1.28 -11.54
C ALA A 143 15.79 -2.38 -11.06
N GLY A 144 16.72 -2.80 -11.92
CA GLY A 144 17.76 -3.77 -11.56
C GLY A 144 18.67 -3.27 -10.43
N THR A 145 19.04 -1.99 -10.46
CA THR A 145 19.84 -1.37 -9.39
C THR A 145 19.09 -1.34 -8.06
N ALA A 146 17.81 -0.95 -8.07
CA ALA A 146 16.98 -0.95 -6.87
C ALA A 146 16.83 -2.37 -6.29
N MET A 147 16.59 -3.38 -7.13
CA MET A 147 16.54 -4.78 -6.73
C MET A 147 17.87 -5.29 -6.17
N GLY A 148 18.99 -4.93 -6.80
CA GLY A 148 20.32 -5.29 -6.29
C GLY A 148 20.58 -4.73 -4.90
N ARG A 149 20.17 -3.48 -4.64
CA ARG A 149 20.28 -2.86 -3.31
C ARG A 149 19.41 -3.55 -2.26
N LEU A 150 18.22 -4.01 -2.63
CA LEU A 150 17.36 -4.78 -1.74
C LEU A 150 18.01 -6.09 -1.31
N HIS A 151 18.76 -6.75 -2.19
CA HIS A 151 19.42 -8.04 -1.88
C HIS A 151 20.77 -7.89 -1.15
N SER A 152 21.43 -6.74 -1.26
CA SER A 152 22.78 -6.54 -0.73
C SER A 152 22.81 -5.93 0.68
N ARG A 153 21.65 -5.79 1.34
CA ARG A 153 21.47 -5.17 2.65
C ARG A 153 21.28 -6.23 3.73
#